data_AF-A0A7R9DN01-F1
#
_entry.id   AF-A0A7R9DN01-F1
#
_cell.length_a   1.000
_cell.length_b   1.000
_cell.length_c   1.000
_cell.angle_alpha   90.00
_cell.angle_beta   90.00
_cell.angle_gamma   90.00
#
_symmetry.space_group_name_H-M   'P 1'
#
loop_
_entity.id
_entity.type
_entity.pdbx_description
1 polymer ?
#
loop_
_entity_poly.entity_id
_entity_poly.type
_entity_poly.pdbx_seq_one_letter_code
_entity_poly.pdbx_strand_id
1 'polypeptide(L)'
;MDAYSSVNNLDTVHEEFPDKFLLYTEASNLHSSRQAPVLLGSWSRGEAYMSSIIEVTNHWVTGWVDWNLALDLDGGPNWANNTVDSPIIVNATADEFYKQPMFYALAHFSKFVPPGSFRISLETENNSNFIENVAFLTEDDIKGVPVSVSPDLIPKRL
;
A
#
# COMPACT_ATOMS: atom_id res chain seq x y z
N MET A 1 -2.40 -7.42 6.40
CA MET A 1 -2.34 -8.84 5.98
C MET A 1 -3.73 -9.26 5.52
N ASP A 2 -3.87 -10.35 4.77
CA ASP A 2 -5.13 -10.69 4.08
C ASP A 2 -6.15 -11.42 4.99
N ALA A 3 -7.30 -11.77 4.43
CA ALA A 3 -8.37 -12.45 5.16
C ALA A 3 -8.01 -13.86 5.66
N TYR A 4 -6.82 -14.37 5.34
CA TYR A 4 -6.41 -15.75 5.57
C TYR A 4 -5.21 -15.88 6.52
N SER A 5 -4.51 -14.77 6.82
CA SER A 5 -3.32 -14.78 7.66
C SER A 5 -3.26 -13.54 8.57
N SER A 6 -2.90 -13.74 9.85
CA SER A 6 -2.79 -12.66 10.84
C SER A 6 -1.41 -12.01 10.78
N VAL A 7 -1.36 -10.67 10.74
CA VAL A 7 -0.11 -9.90 10.64
C VAL A 7 0.89 -10.23 11.74
N ASN A 8 0.40 -10.65 12.92
CA ASN A 8 1.21 -11.10 14.05
C ASN A 8 2.13 -12.30 13.70
N ASN A 9 1.83 -13.05 12.64
CA ASN A 9 2.73 -14.10 12.17
C ASN A 9 4.10 -13.52 11.74
N LEU A 10 4.14 -12.28 11.26
CA LEU A 10 5.39 -11.58 10.93
C LEU A 10 6.23 -11.33 12.20
N ASP A 11 5.57 -10.97 13.31
CA ASP A 11 6.25 -10.82 14.60
C ASP A 11 6.84 -12.14 15.06
N THR A 12 6.04 -13.23 15.05
CA THR A 12 6.53 -14.56 15.42
C THR A 12 7.76 -14.97 14.61
N VAL A 13 7.73 -14.77 13.29
CA VAL A 13 8.88 -15.11 12.42
C VAL A 13 10.10 -14.24 12.76
N HIS A 14 9.91 -12.95 13.01
CA HIS A 14 11.00 -12.07 13.40
C HIS A 14 11.59 -12.46 14.76
N GLU A 15 10.75 -12.82 15.73
CA GLU A 15 11.18 -13.29 17.06
C GLU A 15 12.01 -14.60 16.97
N GLU A 16 11.62 -15.53 16.09
CA GLU A 16 12.35 -16.78 15.89
C GLU A 16 13.64 -16.60 15.06
N PHE A 17 13.65 -15.66 14.11
CA PHE A 17 14.77 -15.43 13.18
C PHE A 17 15.14 -13.95 13.05
N PRO A 18 15.62 -13.30 14.13
CA PRO A 18 15.80 -11.84 14.18
C PRO A 18 16.93 -11.32 13.28
N ASP A 19 17.83 -12.20 12.82
CA ASP A 19 18.91 -11.87 11.89
C ASP A 19 18.47 -11.91 10.41
N LYS A 20 17.21 -12.28 10.13
CA LYS A 20 16.64 -12.34 8.79
C LYS A 20 15.66 -11.19 8.59
N PHE A 21 15.74 -10.56 7.42
CA PHE A 21 14.77 -9.54 7.02
C PHE A 21 13.49 -10.19 6.48
N LEU A 22 12.38 -9.46 6.59
CA LEU A 22 11.10 -9.84 5.99
C LEU A 22 10.80 -8.91 4.83
N LEU A 23 10.39 -9.47 3.69
CA LEU A 23 10.04 -8.73 2.49
C LEU A 23 8.62 -9.09 2.06
N TYR A 24 7.78 -8.08 1.86
CA TYR A 24 6.44 -8.25 1.30
C TYR A 24 6.54 -8.17 -0.22
N THR A 25 6.63 -9.33 -0.86
CA THR A 25 7.14 -9.48 -2.23
C THR A 25 6.12 -9.23 -3.34
N GLU A 26 4.82 -9.27 -3.03
CA GLU A 26 3.78 -8.98 -4.02
C GLU A 26 2.53 -8.43 -3.33
N ALA A 27 1.84 -7.54 -4.02
CA ALA A 27 0.53 -7.06 -3.63
C ALA A 27 -0.26 -6.61 -4.87
N SER A 28 -1.54 -6.92 -4.89
CA SER A 28 -2.48 -6.36 -5.86
C SER A 28 -3.86 -6.22 -5.22
N ASN A 29 -4.65 -5.28 -5.73
CA ASN A 29 -6.08 -5.28 -5.42
C ASN A 29 -6.78 -6.33 -6.26
N LEU A 30 -7.04 -7.48 -5.64
CA LEU A 30 -7.71 -8.62 -6.26
C LEU A 30 -9.23 -8.50 -6.09
N HIS A 31 -9.98 -8.83 -7.13
CA HIS A 31 -11.42 -8.61 -7.12
C HIS A 31 -12.20 -9.80 -6.57
N SER A 32 -13.24 -9.51 -5.76
CA SER A 32 -14.40 -10.41 -5.67
C SER A 32 -15.09 -10.45 -7.04
N SER A 33 -15.73 -11.56 -7.42
CA SER A 33 -16.34 -11.78 -8.74
C SER A 33 -17.43 -10.78 -9.19
N ARG A 34 -17.70 -9.73 -8.41
CA ARG A 34 -18.81 -8.78 -8.59
C ARG A 34 -18.42 -7.37 -9.05
N GLN A 35 -17.14 -7.02 -9.19
CA GLN A 35 -16.75 -5.71 -9.75
C GLN A 35 -15.63 -5.82 -10.77
N ALA A 36 -15.43 -4.75 -11.54
CA ALA A 36 -14.45 -4.71 -12.62
C ALA A 36 -13.01 -4.81 -12.09
N PRO A 37 -12.09 -5.48 -12.80
CA PRO A 37 -10.67 -5.57 -12.42
C PRO A 37 -10.07 -4.18 -12.18
N VAL A 38 -10.26 -3.26 -13.13
CA VAL A 38 -9.81 -1.88 -13.04
C VAL A 38 -10.95 -0.96 -12.61
N LEU A 39 -10.70 -0.13 -11.59
CA LEU A 39 -11.61 0.93 -11.15
C LEU A 39 -10.83 2.25 -11.16
N LEU A 40 -10.96 3.01 -12.25
CA LEU A 40 -10.27 4.28 -12.41
C LEU A 40 -10.66 5.27 -11.29
N GLY A 41 -9.67 5.82 -10.61
CA GLY A 41 -9.86 6.82 -9.55
C GLY A 41 -10.32 6.26 -8.19
N SER A 42 -10.26 4.94 -7.97
CA SER A 42 -10.70 4.34 -6.70
C SER A 42 -9.83 4.77 -5.51
N TRP A 43 -10.38 5.63 -4.65
CA TRP A 43 -9.71 6.10 -3.43
C TRP A 43 -9.50 4.96 -2.42
N SER A 44 -10.52 4.10 -2.23
CA SER A 44 -10.46 2.97 -1.31
C SER A 44 -9.35 1.97 -1.64
N ARG A 45 -9.03 1.77 -2.93
CA ARG A 45 -7.87 0.96 -3.36
C ARG A 45 -6.54 1.61 -2.97
N GLY A 46 -6.45 2.94 -3.04
CA GLY A 46 -5.30 3.70 -2.56
C GLY A 46 -5.14 3.62 -1.05
N GLU A 47 -6.24 3.77 -0.29
CA GLU A 47 -6.25 3.60 1.17
C GLU A 47 -5.81 2.18 1.56
N ALA A 48 -6.30 1.14 0.89
CA ALA A 48 -5.89 -0.24 1.15
C ALA A 48 -4.38 -0.45 0.99
N TYR A 49 -3.74 0.19 0.00
CA TYR A 49 -2.28 0.15 -0.18
C TYR A 49 -1.56 0.87 0.97
N MET A 50 -2.02 2.06 1.33
CA MET A 50 -1.44 2.81 2.45
C MET A 50 -1.52 2.04 3.76
N SER A 51 -2.71 1.53 4.10
CA SER A 51 -2.95 0.71 5.29
C SER A 51 -2.10 -0.55 5.29
N SER A 52 -2.03 -1.27 4.16
CA SER A 52 -1.20 -2.47 4.06
C SER A 52 0.27 -2.16 4.31
N ILE A 53 0.82 -1.10 3.72
CA ILE A 53 2.24 -0.74 3.88
C ILE A 53 2.51 -0.35 5.34
N ILE A 54 1.66 0.45 5.97
CA ILE A 54 1.81 0.85 7.37
C ILE A 54 1.76 -0.35 8.30
N GLU A 55 0.75 -1.20 8.12
CA GLU A 55 0.55 -2.38 8.94
C GLU A 55 1.78 -3.28 8.89
N VAL A 56 2.20 -3.75 7.71
CA VAL A 56 3.30 -4.71 7.63
C VAL A 56 4.64 -4.10 8.03
N THR A 57 4.86 -2.81 7.80
CA THR A 57 6.09 -2.12 8.24
C THR A 57 6.15 -1.99 9.76
N ASN A 58 5.01 -1.87 10.43
CA ASN A 58 4.94 -1.93 11.90
C ASN A 58 5.25 -3.35 12.44
N HIS A 59 5.20 -4.37 11.58
CA HIS A 59 5.48 -5.77 11.86
C HIS A 59 6.73 -6.29 11.10
N TRP A 60 7.85 -5.57 11.25
CA TRP A 60 9.20 -5.99 10.82
C TRP A 60 9.46 -6.15 9.32
N VAL A 61 8.48 -5.89 8.45
CA VAL A 61 8.72 -5.88 7.00
C VAL A 61 9.61 -4.70 6.63
N THR A 62 10.68 -5.00 5.89
CA THR A 62 11.69 -4.02 5.47
C THR A 62 11.48 -3.50 4.05
N GLY A 63 10.50 -4.03 3.32
CA GLY A 63 10.16 -3.60 1.97
C GLY A 63 8.83 -4.15 1.49
N TRP A 64 8.19 -3.42 0.57
CA TRP A 64 6.89 -3.76 0.00
C TRP A 64 6.92 -3.58 -1.51
N VAL A 65 6.50 -4.61 -2.25
CA VAL A 65 6.62 -4.68 -3.70
C VAL A 65 5.24 -4.85 -4.31
N ASP A 66 4.85 -3.89 -5.17
CA ASP A 66 3.63 -3.97 -5.97
C ASP A 66 3.75 -5.04 -7.06
N TRP A 67 2.62 -5.52 -7.57
CA TRP A 67 2.60 -6.59 -8.56
C TRP A 67 2.90 -6.11 -10.00
N ASN A 68 1.88 -5.65 -10.73
CA ASN A 68 2.06 -5.16 -12.09
C ASN A 68 2.30 -3.65 -12.08
N LEU A 69 3.44 -3.19 -12.62
CA LEU A 69 3.75 -1.76 -12.72
C LEU A 69 2.74 -0.98 -13.58
N ALA A 70 2.18 -1.61 -14.61
CA ALA A 70 1.13 -1.05 -15.44
C ALA A 70 0.27 -2.16 -16.06
N LEU A 71 -1.02 -1.89 -16.28
CA LEU A 71 -1.95 -2.75 -17.01
C LEU A 71 -2.82 -1.93 -17.97
N ASP A 72 -3.55 -2.59 -18.87
CA ASP A 72 -4.54 -1.93 -19.72
C ASP A 72 -5.86 -1.62 -18.98
N LEU A 73 -6.82 -1.01 -19.69
CA LEU A 73 -8.14 -0.66 -19.15
C LEU A 73 -8.95 -1.86 -18.63
N ASP A 74 -8.62 -3.08 -19.06
CA ASP A 74 -9.28 -4.33 -18.66
C ASP A 74 -8.50 -5.08 -17.57
N GLY A 75 -7.35 -4.55 -17.13
CA GLY A 75 -6.51 -5.17 -16.10
C GLY A 75 -5.63 -6.30 -16.64
N GLY A 76 -5.33 -6.27 -17.94
CA GLY A 76 -4.53 -7.24 -18.65
C GLY A 76 -3.30 -6.64 -19.35
N PRO A 77 -2.72 -7.38 -20.32
CA PRO A 77 -3.17 -8.67 -20.82
C PRO A 77 -2.87 -9.82 -19.84
N ASN A 78 -3.79 -10.79 -19.73
CA ASN A 78 -3.58 -12.01 -18.94
C ASN A 78 -4.17 -13.23 -19.65
N TRP A 79 -3.33 -14.22 -19.98
CA TRP A 79 -3.75 -15.39 -20.77
C TRP A 79 -4.75 -16.31 -20.06
N ALA A 80 -4.76 -16.29 -18.73
CA ALA A 80 -5.63 -17.12 -17.88
C ALA A 80 -6.86 -16.36 -17.39
N ASN A 81 -7.11 -15.15 -17.91
CA ASN A 81 -8.16 -14.23 -17.46
C ASN A 81 -8.09 -13.91 -15.95
N ASN A 82 -6.89 -13.93 -15.36
CA ASN A 82 -6.65 -13.49 -13.99
C ASN A 82 -6.26 -12.00 -13.96
N THR A 83 -7.19 -11.15 -14.38
CA THR A 83 -7.00 -9.70 -14.48
C THR A 83 -7.15 -9.02 -13.11
N VAL A 84 -6.34 -8.00 -12.85
CA VAL A 84 -6.32 -7.23 -11.59
C VAL A 84 -6.17 -5.73 -11.88
N ASP A 85 -6.21 -4.88 -10.86
CA ASP A 85 -5.85 -3.47 -11.02
C ASP A 85 -4.33 -3.26 -10.96
N SER A 86 -3.88 -2.08 -11.38
CA SER A 86 -2.50 -1.63 -11.27
C SER A 86 -2.45 -0.13 -10.93
N PRO A 87 -1.40 0.36 -10.24
CA PRO A 87 -1.21 1.79 -10.02
C PRO A 87 -1.17 2.65 -11.29
N ILE A 88 -0.80 2.07 -12.44
CA ILE A 88 -0.80 2.75 -13.74
C ILE A 88 -1.67 1.98 -14.71
N ILE A 89 -2.63 2.67 -15.31
CA ILE A 89 -3.48 2.11 -16.36
C ILE A 89 -3.15 2.78 -17.69
N VAL A 90 -2.83 2.00 -18.71
CA VAL A 90 -2.43 2.48 -20.04
C VAL A 90 -3.60 2.36 -20.99
N ASN A 91 -3.95 3.46 -21.64
CA ASN A 91 -4.90 3.50 -22.75
C ASN A 91 -4.13 3.73 -24.06
N ALA A 92 -3.71 2.63 -24.69
CA ALA A 92 -2.93 2.68 -25.92
C ALA A 92 -3.70 3.29 -27.12
N THR A 93 -5.04 3.25 -27.11
CA THR A 93 -5.84 3.81 -28.21
C THR A 93 -5.81 5.33 -28.27
N ALA A 94 -5.55 5.97 -27.13
CA ALA A 94 -5.48 7.42 -26.98
C ALA A 94 -4.06 7.93 -26.66
N ASP A 95 -3.06 7.04 -26.65
CA ASP A 95 -1.66 7.35 -26.28
C ASP A 95 -1.53 8.06 -24.92
N GLU A 96 -2.25 7.53 -23.92
CA GLU A 96 -2.29 8.11 -22.57
C GLU A 96 -2.19 7.04 -21.48
N PHE A 97 -1.91 7.49 -20.25
CA PHE A 97 -1.94 6.65 -19.07
C PHE A 97 -2.52 7.40 -17.87
N TYR A 98 -3.14 6.66 -16.96
CA TYR A 98 -3.75 7.17 -15.75
C TYR A 98 -2.94 6.70 -14.54
N LYS A 99 -2.55 7.67 -13.70
CA LYS A 99 -2.00 7.37 -12.37
C LYS A 99 -3.15 7.23 -11.39
N GLN A 100 -3.37 6.01 -10.93
CA GLN A 100 -4.43 5.68 -9.96
C GLN A 100 -4.08 6.23 -8.56
N PRO A 101 -5.06 6.37 -7.64
CA PRO A 101 -4.76 6.70 -6.24
C PRO A 101 -3.70 5.79 -5.59
N MET A 102 -3.64 4.51 -5.96
CA MET A 102 -2.59 3.57 -5.54
C MET A 102 -1.17 4.04 -5.90
N PHE A 103 -0.98 4.70 -7.04
CA PHE A 103 0.32 5.26 -7.44
C PHE A 103 0.79 6.30 -6.43
N TYR A 104 -0.11 7.17 -5.99
CA TYR A 104 0.20 8.21 -5.02
C TYR A 104 0.36 7.65 -3.61
N ALA A 105 -0.42 6.61 -3.24
CA ALA A 105 -0.21 5.85 -2.02
C ALA A 105 1.21 5.27 -1.93
N LEU A 106 1.68 4.59 -2.99
CA LEU A 106 3.06 4.09 -3.07
C LEU A 106 4.08 5.23 -2.99
N ALA A 107 3.79 6.37 -3.62
CA ALA A 107 4.67 7.53 -3.61
C ALA A 107 4.84 8.15 -2.21
N HIS A 108 3.85 8.05 -1.31
CA HIS A 108 3.97 8.52 0.07
C HIS A 108 5.08 7.80 0.86
N PHE A 109 5.43 6.58 0.47
CA PHE A 109 6.52 5.82 1.09
C PHE A 109 7.77 5.84 0.21
N SER A 110 7.67 5.36 -1.04
CA SER A 110 8.82 5.17 -1.93
C SER A 110 9.60 6.45 -2.24
N LYS A 111 8.95 7.62 -2.24
CA LYS A 111 9.62 8.91 -2.48
C LYS A 111 10.31 9.48 -1.24
N PHE A 112 9.80 9.17 -0.05
CA PHE A 112 10.18 9.85 1.20
C PHE A 112 10.91 8.95 2.20
N VAL A 113 10.94 7.64 1.95
CA VAL A 113 11.62 6.63 2.77
C VAL A 113 12.66 5.92 1.88
N PRO A 114 13.84 6.52 1.68
CA PRO A 114 14.88 5.92 0.83
C PRO A 114 15.45 4.63 1.44
N PRO A 115 16.10 3.78 0.63
CA PRO A 115 16.82 2.60 1.13
C PRO A 115 17.80 2.98 2.26
N GLY A 116 17.84 2.16 3.32
CA GLY A 116 18.66 2.42 4.51
C GLY A 116 17.95 3.20 5.62
N SER A 117 16.72 3.67 5.39
CA SER A 117 15.91 4.27 6.46
C SER A 117 15.55 3.25 7.55
N PHE A 118 15.45 3.72 8.79
CA PHE A 118 15.07 2.90 9.94
C PHE A 118 13.66 3.23 10.39
N ARG A 119 12.79 2.23 10.57
CA ARG A 119 11.51 2.44 11.26
C ARG A 119 11.77 2.73 12.73
N ILE A 120 11.10 3.75 13.27
CA ILE A 120 11.19 4.14 14.68
C ILE A 120 9.84 3.98 15.38
N SER A 121 9.87 3.87 16.71
CA SER A 121 8.64 3.84 17.51
C SER A 121 7.94 5.20 17.44
N LEU A 122 6.61 5.19 17.39
CA LEU A 122 5.77 6.37 17.41
C LEU A 122 4.62 6.13 18.39
N GLU A 123 4.55 6.94 19.43
CA GLU A 123 3.45 6.95 20.39
C GLU A 123 2.45 8.03 19.99
N THR A 124 1.16 7.69 19.92
CA THR A 124 0.10 8.65 19.60
C THR A 124 -0.63 9.03 20.89
N GLU A 125 -0.57 10.30 21.29
CA GLU A 125 -1.15 10.78 22.56
C GLU A 125 -2.69 10.68 22.63
N ASN A 126 -3.35 10.52 21.48
CA ASN A 126 -4.79 10.35 21.38
C ASN A 126 -5.09 8.94 20.85
N ASN A 127 -5.76 8.10 21.66
CA ASN A 127 -6.30 6.78 21.30
C ASN A 127 -7.46 6.88 20.27
N SER A 128 -7.35 7.74 19.26
CA SER A 128 -8.25 7.70 18.12
C SER A 128 -7.85 6.50 17.27
N ASN A 129 -8.60 5.40 17.37
CA ASN A 129 -8.43 4.16 16.60
C ASN A 129 -8.62 4.35 15.06
N PHE A 130 -8.63 5.58 14.56
CA PHE A 130 -8.95 5.96 13.17
C PHE A 130 -7.72 6.41 12.37
N ILE A 131 -6.55 6.52 13.01
CA ILE A 131 -5.32 6.99 12.35
C ILE A 131 -4.24 5.92 12.46
N GLU A 132 -3.91 5.33 11.32
CA GLU A 132 -2.77 4.45 11.16
C GLU A 132 -1.53 5.29 10.91
N ASN A 133 -0.39 4.89 11.46
CA ASN A 133 0.83 5.67 11.31
C ASN A 133 2.08 4.79 11.39
N VAL A 134 3.14 5.30 10.77
CA VAL A 134 4.49 4.77 10.86
C VAL A 134 5.47 5.92 10.74
N ALA A 135 6.61 5.83 11.42
CA ALA A 135 7.66 6.83 11.37
C ALA A 135 8.99 6.20 10.98
N PHE A 136 9.79 6.95 10.24
CA PHE A 136 11.10 6.56 9.76
C PHE A 136 12.14 7.61 10.10
N LEU A 137 13.33 7.17 10.47
CA LEU A 137 14.54 7.96 10.50
C LEU A 137 15.28 7.76 9.18
N THR A 138 15.47 8.85 8.44
CA THR A 138 16.23 8.89 7.17
C THR A 138 17.58 9.56 7.42
N GLU A 139 18.51 9.49 6.47
CA GLU A 139 19.83 10.16 6.59
C GLU A 139 19.70 11.68 6.81
N ASP A 140 18.68 12.30 6.22
CA ASP A 140 18.49 13.74 6.25
C ASP A 140 17.65 14.23 7.45
N ASP A 141 16.63 13.47 7.88
CA ASP A 141 15.69 13.84 8.94
C ASP A 141 14.73 12.70 9.34
N ILE A 142 13.89 12.92 10.35
CA ILE A 142 12.73 12.07 10.66
C ILE A 142 11.59 12.35 9.68
N LYS A 143 11.02 11.30 9.09
CA LYS A 143 9.82 11.34 8.22
C LYS A 143 8.70 10.52 8.85
N GLY A 144 7.63 11.20 9.28
CA GLY A 144 6.39 10.55 9.69
C GLY A 144 5.42 10.43 8.51
N VAL A 145 4.84 9.25 8.31
CA VAL A 145 3.76 9.04 7.32
C VAL A 145 2.47 8.73 8.07
N PRO A 146 1.63 9.74 8.37
CA PRO A 146 0.32 9.53 8.97
C PRO A 146 -0.71 9.21 7.88
N VAL A 147 -1.58 8.23 8.14
CA VAL A 147 -2.74 7.91 7.31
C VAL A 147 -3.99 7.94 8.19
N SER A 148 -4.86 8.90 7.91
CA SER A 148 -6.17 8.98 8.57
C SER A 148 -7.19 8.22 7.74
N VAL A 149 -7.63 7.07 8.22
CA VAL A 149 -8.76 6.34 7.64
C VAL A 149 -10.02 6.90 8.30
N SER A 150 -10.60 7.94 7.71
CA SER A 150 -11.87 8.51 8.17
C SER A 150 -13.03 7.83 7.44
N PRO A 151 -13.87 7.02 8.11
CA PRO A 151 -15.05 6.42 7.48
C PRO A 151 -16.11 7.45 7.04
N ASP A 152 -15.99 8.71 7.48
CA ASP A 152 -17.02 9.76 7.31
C ASP A 152 -16.49 11.05 6.64
N LEU A 153 -15.65 10.96 5.60
CA LEU A 153 -15.37 12.13 4.76
C LEU A 153 -16.54 12.39 3.81
N ILE A 154 -17.62 12.97 4.34
CA ILE A 154 -18.58 13.74 3.54
C ILE A 154 -17.76 14.84 2.84
N PRO A 155 -17.75 14.91 1.50
CA PRO A 155 -17.04 15.98 0.80
C PRO A 155 -17.58 17.33 1.24
N LYS A 156 -16.81 18.09 2.01
CA LYS A 156 -17.06 19.53 2.17
C LYS A 156 -16.53 20.21 0.92
N ARG A 157 -17.45 20.63 0.06
CA ARG A 157 -17.17 21.61 -0.99
C ARG A 157 -16.64 22.88 -0.30
N LEU A 158 -15.43 23.31 -0.67
CA LEU A 158 -14.99 24.68 -0.43
C LEU A 158 -15.79 25.64 -1.33
#